data_AF-A0A3D0C8C0-F1
#
_entry.id   AF-A0A3D0C8C0-F1
#
_cell.length_a   1.000
_cell.length_b   1.000
_cell.length_c   1.000
_cell.angle_alpha   90.00
_cell.angle_beta   90.00
_cell.angle_gamma   90.00
#
_symmetry.space_group_name_H-M   'P 1'
#
loop_
_entity.id
_entity.type
_entity.pdbx_description
1 polymer ?
#
loop_
_entity_poly.entity_id
_entity_poly.type
_entity_poly.pdbx_seq_one_letter_code
_entity_poly.pdbx_strand_id
1 'polypeptide(L)'
;MKKFALRIYDYYKYIFDSKRNPLRHIPDPVSRFYIMAILAGLWSFSFAVYLGSIIYFGISLAAHIILLLMFFFTMAVFYDAEKNQSSWLLKLRKG
;
A
#
# COMPACT_ATOMS: atom_id res chain seq x y z
N MET A 1 19.03 -13.57 12.88
CA MET A 1 17.85 -12.67 12.98
C MET A 1 17.97 -11.41 12.13
N LYS A 2 19.06 -10.62 12.20
CA LYS A 2 19.24 -9.39 11.39
C LYS A 2 18.97 -9.56 9.88
N LYS A 3 19.55 -10.59 9.25
CA LYS A 3 19.35 -10.88 7.81
C LYS A 3 17.89 -11.16 7.44
N PHE A 4 17.13 -11.77 8.35
CA PHE A 4 15.72 -12.06 8.13
C PHE A 4 14.89 -10.76 8.15
N ALA A 5 15.11 -9.89 9.14
CA ALA A 5 14.45 -8.59 9.21
C ALA A 5 14.76 -7.71 7.99
N LEU A 6 16.02 -7.70 7.52
CA LEU A 6 16.40 -6.98 6.30
C LEU A 6 15.67 -7.51 5.06
N ARG A 7 15.53 -8.84 4.92
CA ARG A 7 14.74 -9.43 3.82
C ARG A 7 13.28 -9.01 3.87
N ILE A 8 12.64 -9.02 5.04
CA ILE A 8 11.25 -8.54 5.17
C ILE A 8 11.14 -7.09 4.71
N TYR A 9 12.06 -6.22 5.13
CA TYR A 9 12.08 -4.82 4.71
C TYR A 9 12.29 -4.68 3.19
N ASP A 10 13.18 -5.47 2.59
CA ASP A 10 13.42 -5.43 1.15
C ASP A 10 12.20 -5.94 0.36
N TYR A 11 11.50 -6.98 0.84
CA TYR A 11 10.23 -7.43 0.25
C TYR A 11 9.13 -6.38 0.37
N TYR A 12 8.99 -5.76 1.55
CA TYR A 12 8.11 -4.62 1.76
C TYR A 12 8.43 -3.52 0.74
N LYS A 13 9.68 -3.06 0.69
CA LYS A 13 10.11 -2.01 -0.24
C LYS A 13 9.87 -2.40 -1.69
N TYR A 14 10.06 -3.66 -2.05
CA TYR A 14 9.79 -4.17 -3.40
C TYR A 14 8.31 -4.10 -3.79
N ILE A 15 7.42 -4.58 -2.90
CA ILE A 15 5.97 -4.58 -3.14
C ILE A 15 5.45 -3.13 -3.24
N PHE A 16 6.00 -2.23 -2.43
CA PHE A 16 5.54 -0.84 -2.33
C PHE A 16 6.33 0.14 -3.22
N ASP A 17 7.25 -0.36 -4.03
CA ASP A 17 7.96 0.47 -5.01
C ASP A 17 7.01 0.85 -6.15
N SER A 18 6.56 2.10 -6.13
CA SER A 18 5.70 2.66 -7.18
C SER A 18 6.39 2.66 -8.56
N LYS A 19 7.72 2.49 -8.62
CA LYS A 19 8.47 2.29 -9.87
C LYS A 19 8.41 0.86 -10.38
N ARG A 20 7.93 -0.11 -9.60
CA ARG A 20 7.77 -1.51 -10.03
C ARG A 20 6.34 -1.87 -10.40
N ASN A 21 5.36 -1.13 -9.91
CA ASN A 21 3.95 -1.22 -10.32
C ASN A 21 3.81 -1.23 -11.87
N PRO A 22 2.97 -2.08 -12.48
CA PRO A 22 2.63 -1.99 -13.91
C PRO A 22 2.26 -0.59 -14.41
N LEU A 23 1.65 0.24 -13.55
CA LEU A 23 1.29 1.64 -13.83
C LEU A 23 2.47 2.63 -13.74
N ARG A 24 3.71 2.15 -13.54
CA ARG A 24 4.92 2.98 -13.36
C ARG A 24 5.22 3.95 -14.51
N HIS A 25 4.72 3.68 -15.71
CA HIS A 25 4.99 4.51 -16.89
C HIS A 25 4.13 5.78 -16.93
N ILE A 26 3.09 5.88 -16.10
CA ILE A 26 2.29 7.10 -15.96
C ILE A 26 3.12 8.11 -15.15
N PRO A 27 3.52 9.28 -15.68
CA PRO A 27 4.46 10.16 -14.99
C PRO A 27 3.91 10.72 -13.66
N ASP A 28 2.61 10.97 -13.58
CA ASP A 28 1.96 11.53 -12.40
C ASP A 28 1.65 10.47 -11.33
N PRO A 29 2.22 10.56 -10.11
CA PRO A 29 1.96 9.61 -9.03
C PRO A 29 0.52 9.67 -8.49
N VAL A 30 -0.14 10.84 -8.55
CA VAL A 30 -1.52 11.00 -8.08
C VAL A 30 -2.46 10.20 -8.98
N SER A 31 -2.28 10.29 -10.29
CA SER A 31 -3.02 9.50 -11.28
C SER A 31 -2.87 7.99 -11.05
N ARG A 32 -1.66 7.51 -10.73
CA ARG A 32 -1.45 6.08 -10.41
C ARG A 32 -2.27 5.66 -9.19
N PHE A 33 -2.25 6.46 -8.13
CA PHE A 33 -3.03 6.20 -6.92
C PHE A 33 -4.52 6.20 -7.21
N TYR A 34 -5.01 7.18 -7.96
CA TYR A 34 -6.41 7.33 -8.33
C TYR A 34 -6.93 6.13 -9.12
N ILE A 35 -6.17 5.65 -10.12
CA ILE A 35 -6.53 4.46 -10.91
C ILE A 35 -6.63 3.22 -10.02
N MET A 36 -5.66 3.01 -9.12
CA MET A 36 -5.69 1.88 -8.19
C MET A 36 -6.88 1.95 -7.21
N ALA A 37 -7.24 3.16 -6.75
CA ALA A 37 -8.39 3.38 -5.87
C ALA A 37 -9.72 3.10 -6.58
N ILE A 38 -9.87 3.54 -7.84
CA ILE A 38 -11.04 3.20 -8.66
C ILE A 38 -11.15 1.70 -8.83
N LEU A 39 -10.04 1.02 -9.16
CA LEU A 39 -10.03 -0.43 -9.36
C LEU A 39 -10.50 -1.18 -8.10
N ALA A 40 -10.06 -0.75 -6.91
CA ALA A 40 -10.54 -1.30 -5.63
C ALA A 40 -12.05 -1.10 -5.43
N GLY A 41 -12.58 0.07 -5.81
CA GLY A 41 -14.01 0.37 -5.80
C GLY A 41 -14.81 -0.52 -6.77
N LEU A 42 -14.30 -0.73 -7.99
CA LEU A 42 -14.91 -1.60 -9.00
C LEU A 42 -14.97 -3.05 -8.54
N TRP A 43 -13.96 -3.54 -7.82
CA TRP A 43 -14.00 -4.87 -7.20
C TRP A 43 -15.06 -4.98 -6.11
N SER A 44 -15.17 -3.97 -5.24
CA SER A 44 -16.25 -3.92 -4.25
C SER A 44 -17.64 -3.93 -4.90
N PHE A 45 -17.79 -3.19 -6.00
CA PHE A 45 -19.03 -3.19 -6.78
C PHE A 45 -19.29 -4.55 -7.44
N SER A 46 -18.27 -5.19 -8.01
CA SER A 46 -18.39 -6.52 -8.62
C SER A 46 -18.85 -7.57 -7.61
N PHE A 47 -18.34 -7.55 -6.37
CA PHE A 47 -18.81 -8.43 -5.30
C PHE A 47 -20.25 -8.16 -4.90
N ALA A 48 -20.65 -6.89 -4.85
CA ALA A 48 -22.03 -6.51 -4.56
C ALA A 48 -23.01 -7.00 -5.63
N VAL A 49 -22.64 -6.88 -6.91
CA VAL A 49 -23.44 -7.41 -8.03
C VAL A 49 -23.50 -8.93 -7.96
N TYR A 50 -22.37 -9.60 -7.74
CA TYR A 50 -22.31 -11.07 -7.63
C TYR A 50 -23.20 -11.61 -6.51
N LEU A 51 -23.24 -10.93 -5.36
CA LEU A 51 -24.08 -11.30 -4.21
C LEU A 51 -25.51 -10.71 -4.29
N GLY A 52 -25.80 -9.86 -5.27
CA GLY A 52 -27.08 -9.18 -5.41
C GLY A 52 -27.42 -8.23 -4.25
N SER A 53 -26.42 -7.64 -3.58
CA SER A 53 -26.65 -6.84 -2.37
C SER A 53 -25.79 -5.58 -2.28
N ILE A 54 -26.47 -4.43 -2.23
CA ILE A 54 -25.84 -3.11 -2.04
C ILE A 54 -25.29 -2.91 -0.61
N ILE A 55 -25.78 -3.66 0.37
CA ILE A 55 -25.23 -3.60 1.74
C ILE A 55 -23.80 -4.16 1.73
N TYR A 56 -23.58 -5.26 1.00
CA TYR A 56 -22.24 -5.84 0.84
C TYR A 56 -21.30 -4.90 0.06
N PHE A 57 -21.81 -4.09 -0.88
CA PHE A 57 -21.02 -3.02 -1.49
C PHE A 57 -20.48 -2.06 -0.42
N GLY A 58 -21.37 -1.55 0.45
CA GLY A 58 -21.01 -0.59 1.49
C GLY A 58 -19.98 -1.17 2.47
N ILE A 59 -20.19 -2.40 2.93
CA ILE A 59 -19.25 -3.10 3.83
C ILE A 59 -17.90 -3.32 3.14
N SER A 60 -17.89 -3.82 1.90
CA SER A 60 -16.66 -4.05 1.15
C SER A 60 -15.89 -2.75 0.92
N LEU A 61 -16.59 -1.69 0.52
CA LEU A 61 -15.98 -0.38 0.27
C LEU A 61 -15.39 0.21 1.56
N ALA A 62 -16.12 0.14 2.67
CA ALA A 62 -15.64 0.60 3.98
C ALA A 62 -14.38 -0.18 4.42
N ALA A 63 -14.39 -1.51 4.25
CA ALA A 63 -13.23 -2.34 4.55
C ALA A 63 -11.99 -1.93 3.73
N HIS A 64 -12.15 -1.66 2.43
CA HIS A 64 -11.06 -1.16 1.60
C HIS A 64 -10.53 0.20 2.08
N ILE A 65 -11.41 1.15 2.43
CA ILE A 65 -10.99 2.47 2.92
C ILE A 65 -10.17 2.34 4.21
N ILE A 66 -10.63 1.54 5.17
CA ILE A 66 -9.93 1.32 6.45
C ILE A 66 -8.54 0.71 6.20
N LEU A 67 -8.47 -0.31 5.35
CA LEU A 67 -7.20 -0.96 5.01
C LEU A 67 -6.25 0.00 4.30
N LEU A 68 -6.72 0.74 3.30
CA LEU A 68 -5.91 1.72 2.58
C LEU A 68 -5.42 2.84 3.52
N LEU A 69 -6.28 3.37 4.38
CA LEU A 69 -5.92 4.40 5.36
C LEU A 69 -4.77 3.93 6.27
N MET A 70 -4.93 2.78 6.94
CA MET A 70 -3.90 2.24 7.84
C MET A 70 -2.62 1.88 7.09
N PHE A 71 -2.77 1.44 5.85
CA PHE A 71 -1.65 1.15 4.97
C PHE A 71 -0.82 2.41 4.63
N PHE A 72 -1.45 3.48 4.14
CA PHE A 72 -0.76 4.75 3.87
C PHE A 72 -0.19 5.40 5.13
N PHE A 73 -0.90 5.28 6.25
CA PHE A 73 -0.41 5.77 7.53
C PHE A 73 0.91 5.11 7.93
N THR A 74 1.00 3.79 7.81
CA THR A 74 2.24 3.05 8.09
C THR A 74 3.38 3.48 7.16
N MET A 75 3.08 3.65 5.86
CA MET A 75 4.07 4.11 4.89
C MET A 75 4.58 5.52 5.24
N ALA A 76 3.69 6.43 5.67
CA ALA A 76 4.05 7.77 6.10
C ALA A 76 4.98 7.76 7.32
N VAL A 77 4.67 6.95 8.34
CA VAL A 77 5.51 6.78 9.53
C VAL A 77 6.91 6.28 9.18
N PHE A 78 7.02 5.27 8.30
CA PHE A 78 8.32 4.74 7.88
C PHE A 78 9.10 5.71 7.00
N TYR A 79 8.42 6.41 6.08
CA TYR A 79 9.05 7.43 5.26
C TYR A 79 9.63 8.56 6.11
N ASP A 80 8.89 9.03 7.11
CA ASP A 80 9.37 10.06 8.04
C ASP A 80 10.57 9.57 8.86
N ALA A 81 10.54 8.33 9.36
CA ALA A 81 11.67 7.73 10.07
C ALA A 81 12.94 7.58 9.20
N GLU A 82 12.79 7.26 7.91
CA GLU A 82 13.91 7.19 6.95
C GLU A 82 14.47 8.58 6.63
N LYS A 83 13.58 9.56 6.39
CA LYS A 83 13.95 10.97 6.14
C LYS A 83 14.72 11.56 7.33
N ASN A 84 14.30 11.28 8.55
CA ASN A 84 14.92 11.79 9.77
C ASN A 84 16.18 11.00 10.21
N GLN A 85 16.65 10.03 9.41
CA GLN A 85 17.80 9.15 9.72
C GLN A 85 17.68 8.43 11.08
N SER A 86 16.49 8.39 11.67
CA SER A 86 16.18 7.74 12.95
C SER A 86 15.94 6.24 12.79
N SER A 87 16.05 5.73 11.57
CA SER A 87 15.86 4.33 11.23
C SER A 87 16.89 3.42 11.90
N TRP A 88 16.43 2.63 12.87
CA TRP A 88 17.17 1.51 13.45
C TRP A 88 17.64 0.52 12.37
N LEU A 89 16.92 0.44 11.24
CA LEU A 89 17.23 -0.44 10.11
C LEU A 89 18.48 0.01 9.35
N LEU A 90 18.74 1.33 9.23
CA LEU A 90 19.98 1.85 8.67
C LEU A 90 21.19 1.50 9.53
N LYS A 91 21.04 1.55 10.87
CA LYS A 91 22.07 1.07 11.81
C LYS A 91 22.30 -0.43 11.67
N LEU A 92 21.22 -1.21 11.52
CA LEU A 92 21.27 -2.66 11.34
C LEU A 92 21.92 -3.11 10.03
N ARG A 93 21.87 -2.27 8.99
CA ARG A 93 22.48 -2.54 7.67
C ARG A 93 23.97 -2.22 7.65
N LYS A 94 24.45 -1.33 8.53
CA LYS A 94 25.86 -0.93 8.63
C LYS A 94 26.74 -1.88 9.46
N GLY A 95 26.16 -2.70 10.35
CA GLY A 95 26.91 -3.58 11.26
C GLY A 95 26.33 -4.99 11.37
#